data_AF-A0A534RQN7-F1
#
_entry.id   AF-A0A534RQN7-F1
#
_cell.length_a   1.000
_cell.length_b   1.000
_cell.length_c   1.000
_cell.angle_alpha   90.00
_cell.angle_beta   90.00
_cell.angle_gamma   90.00
#
_symmetry.space_group_name_H-M   'P 1'
#
loop_
_entity.id
_entity.type
_entity.pdbx_description
1 polymer ?
#
loop_
_entity_poly.entity_id
_entity_poly.type
_entity_poly.pdbx_seq_one_letter_code
_entity_poly.pdbx_strand_id
1 'polypeptide(L)'
;MAIPEALVTALASLLGDRARTDEPLARHTSLRIGGPADLLVLPDTPAELGAVLRTAGAHAVRVTLLGGGSNLLVADGGIPGIVVKLGRGFAHLAWRERESGGEVRAGAAVRFGRLARAAVARGVSGLEYAEGIPGTVGGALFMNAGAYGGEVAAAVASVEGVTAGGDILSLDGDALAFR
;
A
#
# COMPACT_ATOMS: atom_id res chain seq x y z
N MET A 1 13.33 -8.14 -19.42
CA MET A 1 14.02 -9.34 -18.92
C MET A 1 12.96 -10.16 -18.21
N ALA A 2 12.78 -11.43 -18.60
CA ALA A 2 11.77 -12.28 -17.99
C ALA A 2 12.07 -12.50 -16.51
N ILE A 3 11.02 -12.55 -15.68
CA ILE A 3 11.14 -12.86 -14.26
C ILE A 3 11.69 -14.30 -14.08
N PRO A 4 12.69 -14.53 -13.21
CA PRO A 4 13.26 -15.88 -13.05
C PRO A 4 12.22 -16.88 -12.54
N GLU A 5 12.14 -18.06 -13.16
CA GLU A 5 11.17 -19.11 -12.79
C GLU A 5 11.32 -19.52 -11.31
N ALA A 6 12.56 -19.68 -10.83
CA ALA A 6 12.84 -20.01 -9.44
C ALA A 6 12.26 -18.97 -8.45
N LEU A 7 12.24 -17.69 -8.81
CA LEU A 7 11.62 -16.64 -8.00
C LEU A 7 10.10 -16.77 -7.99
N VAL A 8 9.49 -17.03 -9.15
CA VAL A 8 8.04 -17.23 -9.25
C VAL A 8 7.62 -18.44 -8.40
N THR A 9 8.34 -19.55 -8.49
CA THR A 9 8.09 -20.75 -7.67
C THR A 9 8.21 -20.45 -6.19
N ALA A 10 9.27 -19.75 -5.75
CA ALA A 10 9.46 -19.41 -4.35
C ALA A 10 8.32 -18.54 -3.79
N LEU A 11 7.89 -17.52 -4.54
CA LEU A 11 6.80 -16.63 -4.12
C LEU A 11 5.43 -17.31 -4.20
N ALA A 12 5.21 -18.22 -5.15
CA ALA A 12 4.02 -19.06 -5.22
C ALA A 12 3.94 -20.02 -4.03
N SER A 13 5.05 -20.64 -3.62
CA SER A 13 5.10 -21.47 -2.40
C SER A 13 4.82 -20.68 -1.13
N LEU A 14 5.27 -19.42 -1.07
CA LEU A 14 5.04 -18.55 0.08
C LEU A 14 3.59 -18.05 0.16
N LEU A 15 3.01 -17.64 -0.98
CA LEU A 15 1.77 -16.85 -1.01
C LEU A 15 0.55 -17.61 -1.54
N GLY A 16 0.75 -18.76 -2.22
CA GLY A 16 -0.30 -19.51 -2.88
C GLY A 16 -0.95 -18.73 -4.03
N ASP A 17 -2.28 -18.69 -4.04
CA ASP A 17 -3.11 -17.98 -5.05
C ASP A 17 -2.98 -16.44 -5.02
N ARG A 18 -2.25 -15.92 -4.02
CA ARG A 18 -1.87 -14.52 -3.90
C ARG A 18 -0.60 -14.17 -4.69
N ALA A 19 0.04 -15.12 -5.35
CA ALA A 19 1.06 -14.87 -6.37
C ALA A 19 0.50 -15.22 -7.75
N ARG A 20 0.43 -14.25 -8.67
CA ARG A 20 -0.28 -14.37 -9.95
C ARG A 20 0.57 -13.85 -11.09
N THR A 21 0.93 -14.73 -12.02
CA THR A 21 1.62 -14.36 -13.25
C THR A 21 0.64 -13.78 -14.27
N ASP A 22 1.12 -12.88 -15.11
CA ASP A 22 0.37 -12.26 -16.21
C ASP A 22 -0.98 -11.63 -15.79
N GLU A 23 -1.08 -11.13 -14.56
CA GLU A 23 -2.33 -10.60 -14.01
C GLU A 23 -2.65 -9.21 -14.60
N PRO A 24 -3.79 -9.01 -15.29
CA PRO A 24 -4.13 -7.74 -15.91
C PRO A 24 -4.34 -6.61 -14.88
N LEU A 25 -3.53 -5.57 -14.94
CA LEU A 25 -3.58 -4.45 -13.99
C LEU A 25 -4.81 -3.55 -14.18
N ALA A 26 -5.51 -3.64 -15.32
CA ALA A 26 -6.83 -3.06 -15.52
C ALA A 26 -7.86 -3.48 -14.44
N ARG A 27 -7.69 -4.64 -13.80
CA ARG A 27 -8.54 -5.08 -12.67
C ARG A 27 -8.21 -4.37 -11.35
N HIS A 28 -7.10 -3.65 -11.31
CA HIS A 28 -6.51 -3.08 -10.09
C HIS A 28 -6.37 -1.57 -10.14
N THR A 29 -6.69 -0.93 -11.26
CA THR A 29 -6.65 0.54 -11.47
C THR A 29 -8.06 1.13 -11.54
N SER A 30 -8.21 2.39 -11.14
CA SER A 30 -9.50 3.11 -11.21
C SER A 30 -9.95 3.34 -12.65
N LEU A 31 -9.00 3.60 -13.54
CA LEU A 31 -9.22 3.83 -14.97
C LEU A 31 -9.59 2.55 -15.74
N ARG A 32 -9.47 1.37 -15.11
CA ARG A 32 -9.73 0.06 -15.73
C ARG A 32 -8.90 -0.20 -16.98
N ILE A 33 -7.68 0.32 -16.99
CA ILE A 33 -6.68 0.14 -18.04
C ILE A 33 -5.36 -0.32 -17.41
N GLY A 34 -4.52 -0.96 -18.23
CA GLY A 34 -3.25 -1.52 -17.81
C GLY A 34 -3.09 -2.97 -18.21
N GLY A 35 -1.97 -3.25 -18.86
CA GLY A 35 -1.52 -4.59 -19.23
C GLY A 35 -1.16 -5.47 -18.03
N PRO A 36 -0.57 -6.65 -18.28
CA PRO A 36 -0.25 -7.60 -17.23
C PRO A 36 0.91 -7.13 -16.33
N ALA A 37 0.87 -7.49 -15.05
CA ALA A 37 2.11 -7.57 -14.27
C ALA A 37 2.80 -8.91 -14.58
N ASP A 38 4.13 -8.94 -14.74
CA ASP A 38 4.86 -10.22 -14.87
C ASP A 38 4.53 -11.12 -13.66
N LEU A 39 4.51 -10.54 -12.46
CA LEU A 39 4.04 -11.19 -11.24
C LEU A 39 3.36 -10.18 -10.30
N LEU A 40 2.06 -10.34 -10.05
CA LEU A 40 1.36 -9.66 -8.96
C LEU A 40 1.44 -10.52 -7.69
N VAL A 41 1.85 -9.92 -6.57
CA VAL A 41 1.85 -10.55 -5.25
C VAL A 41 1.02 -9.77 -4.24
N LEU A 42 0.28 -10.49 -3.40
CA LEU A 42 -0.56 -9.93 -2.35
C LEU A 42 -0.17 -10.43 -0.94
N PRO A 43 0.93 -9.92 -0.35
CA PRO A 43 1.28 -10.26 1.02
C PRO A 43 0.23 -9.73 2.00
N ASP A 44 -0.10 -10.54 3.00
CA ASP A 44 -1.08 -10.26 4.05
C ASP A 44 -0.39 -9.94 5.39
N THR A 45 0.91 -10.19 5.53
CA THR A 45 1.66 -9.88 6.76
C THR A 45 2.97 -9.13 6.47
N PRO A 46 3.51 -8.38 7.45
CA PRO A 46 4.83 -7.75 7.30
C PRO A 46 5.95 -8.77 7.03
N ALA A 47 5.87 -9.97 7.60
CA ALA A 47 6.84 -11.04 7.38
C ALA A 47 6.81 -11.54 5.93
N GLU A 48 5.61 -11.75 5.37
CA GLU A 48 5.45 -12.10 3.96
C GLU A 48 5.95 -10.98 3.03
N LEU A 49 5.61 -9.72 3.33
CA LEU A 49 6.10 -8.57 2.58
C LEU A 49 7.63 -8.51 2.60
N GLY A 50 8.25 -8.68 3.77
CA GLY A 50 9.71 -8.72 3.88
C GLY A 50 10.34 -9.86 3.12
N ALA A 51 9.73 -11.06 3.13
CA ALA A 51 10.21 -12.20 2.35
C ALA A 51 10.11 -11.95 0.84
N VAL A 52 9.03 -11.32 0.36
CA VAL A 52 8.88 -10.89 -1.03
C VAL A 52 10.00 -9.92 -1.43
N LEU A 53 10.23 -8.88 -0.64
CA LEU A 53 11.24 -7.86 -0.93
C LEU A 53 12.66 -8.43 -0.93
N ARG A 54 13.00 -9.31 0.03
CA ARG A 54 14.28 -10.03 0.06
C ARG A 54 14.47 -10.92 -1.16
N THR A 55 13.43 -11.67 -1.53
CA THR A 55 13.48 -12.57 -2.69
C THR A 55 13.71 -11.79 -3.98
N ALA A 56 13.02 -10.66 -4.12
CA ALA A 56 13.19 -9.74 -5.25
C ALA A 56 14.62 -9.17 -5.31
N GLY A 57 15.14 -8.70 -4.18
CA GLY A 57 16.49 -8.17 -4.06
C GLY A 57 17.57 -9.21 -4.40
N ALA A 58 17.43 -10.45 -3.91
CA ALA A 58 18.36 -11.54 -4.20
C ALA A 58 18.46 -11.90 -5.69
N HIS A 59 17.39 -11.64 -6.46
CA HIS A 59 17.35 -11.88 -7.90
C HIS A 59 17.49 -10.60 -8.74
N ALA A 60 17.76 -9.45 -8.10
CA ALA A 60 17.82 -8.13 -8.74
C ALA A 60 16.56 -7.80 -9.57
N VAL A 61 15.39 -8.25 -9.13
CA VAL A 61 14.11 -7.99 -9.81
C VAL A 61 13.48 -6.71 -9.27
N ARG A 62 13.03 -5.84 -10.19
CA ARG A 62 12.34 -4.60 -9.86
C ARG A 62 11.04 -4.89 -9.12
N VAL A 63 10.79 -4.12 -8.05
CA VAL A 63 9.52 -4.12 -7.32
C VAL A 63 8.79 -2.81 -7.58
N THR A 64 7.50 -2.89 -7.87
CA THR A 64 6.58 -1.75 -7.97
C THR A 64 5.47 -1.92 -6.94
N LEU A 65 5.25 -0.92 -6.08
CA LEU A 65 4.16 -0.94 -5.11
C LEU A 65 2.86 -0.43 -5.76
N LEU A 66 1.76 -1.15 -5.55
CA LEU A 66 0.43 -0.80 -6.05
C LEU A 66 -0.55 -0.68 -4.89
N GLY A 67 -1.03 0.54 -4.65
CA GLY A 67 -2.12 0.81 -3.71
C GLY A 67 -3.50 0.57 -4.34
N GLY A 68 -4.39 1.56 -4.18
CA GLY A 68 -5.74 1.52 -4.77
C GLY A 68 -5.80 1.72 -6.29
N GLY A 69 -4.67 2.01 -6.95
CA GLY A 69 -4.57 2.24 -8.39
C GLY A 69 -5.35 3.47 -8.89
N SER A 70 -5.64 4.43 -8.00
CA SER A 70 -6.45 5.62 -8.31
C SER A 70 -5.70 6.74 -9.00
N ASN A 71 -4.36 6.72 -8.94
CA ASN A 71 -3.47 7.73 -9.51
C ASN A 71 -2.40 7.09 -10.42
N LEU A 72 -2.78 6.09 -11.22
CA LEU A 72 -1.87 5.38 -12.11
C LEU A 72 -2.45 5.23 -13.51
N LEU A 73 -1.63 5.51 -14.51
CA LEU A 73 -1.87 5.18 -15.91
C LEU A 73 -0.89 4.06 -16.31
N VAL A 74 -1.36 2.82 -16.27
CA VAL A 74 -0.55 1.64 -16.62
C VAL A 74 -0.65 1.41 -18.12
N ALA A 75 0.49 1.27 -18.79
CA ALA A 75 0.54 0.99 -20.23
C ALA A 75 -0.04 -0.40 -20.55
N ASP A 76 -0.48 -0.61 -21.80
CA ASP A 76 -0.99 -1.90 -22.26
C ASP A 76 0.07 -3.01 -22.27
N GLY A 77 1.35 -2.61 -22.34
CA GLY A 77 2.50 -3.52 -22.16
C GLY A 77 2.72 -3.97 -20.71
N GLY A 78 1.96 -3.42 -19.75
CA GLY A 78 1.99 -3.87 -18.37
C GLY A 78 3.13 -3.30 -17.52
N ILE A 79 3.46 -4.00 -16.44
CA ILE A 79 4.56 -3.65 -15.53
C ILE A 79 5.52 -4.84 -15.40
N PRO A 80 6.79 -4.69 -15.81
CA PRO A 80 7.77 -5.77 -15.67
C PRO A 80 8.24 -5.94 -14.21
N GLY A 81 8.60 -7.17 -13.85
CA GLY A 81 9.03 -7.56 -12.51
C GLY A 81 7.86 -7.82 -11.55
N ILE A 82 8.03 -7.47 -10.28
CA ILE A 82 7.05 -7.79 -9.23
C ILE A 82 6.20 -6.55 -8.95
N VAL A 83 4.89 -6.70 -9.04
CA VAL A 83 3.92 -5.73 -8.52
C VAL A 83 3.44 -6.21 -7.16
N VAL A 84 3.66 -5.43 -6.11
CA VAL A 84 3.20 -5.74 -4.76
C VAL A 84 1.94 -4.95 -4.46
N LYS A 85 0.85 -5.63 -4.15
CA LYS A 85 -0.39 -5.00 -3.67
C LYS A 85 -0.75 -5.55 -2.30
N LEU A 86 -0.68 -4.72 -1.27
CA LEU A 86 -0.94 -5.17 0.11
C LEU A 86 -2.33 -5.79 0.25
N GLY A 87 -2.38 -6.98 0.85
CA GLY A 87 -3.58 -7.77 1.02
C GLY A 87 -4.48 -7.33 2.18
N ARG A 88 -5.46 -8.17 2.50
CA ARG A 88 -6.47 -7.93 3.54
C ARG A 88 -5.88 -7.81 4.95
N GLY A 89 -4.75 -8.45 5.23
CA GLY A 89 -4.10 -8.34 6.54
C GLY A 89 -3.62 -6.91 6.86
N PHE A 90 -3.42 -6.08 5.83
CA PHE A 90 -3.12 -4.65 5.96
C PHE A 90 -4.37 -3.74 5.90
N ALA A 91 -5.59 -4.30 5.97
CA ALA A 91 -6.85 -3.56 5.87
C ALA A 91 -7.58 -3.40 7.22
N HIS A 92 -6.82 -3.10 8.28
CA HIS A 92 -7.33 -2.97 9.66
C HIS A 92 -7.31 -1.52 10.16
N LEU A 93 -8.19 -1.23 11.12
CA LEU A 93 -8.23 0.01 11.89
C LEU A 93 -8.23 -0.34 13.37
N ALA A 94 -7.29 0.20 14.13
CA ALA A 94 -7.21 0.06 15.58
C ALA A 94 -7.23 1.44 16.24
N TRP A 95 -8.19 1.66 17.12
CA TRP A 95 -8.44 2.96 17.76
C TRP A 95 -7.87 2.97 19.18
N ARG A 96 -7.34 4.12 19.59
CA ARG A 96 -6.92 4.40 20.96
C ARG A 96 -7.52 5.74 21.39
N GLU A 97 -8.22 5.72 22.51
CA GLU A 97 -8.72 6.95 23.12
C GLU A 97 -7.56 7.75 23.72
N ARG A 98 -7.67 9.07 23.67
CA ARG A 98 -6.74 10.03 24.28
C ARG A 98 -7.54 11.03 25.09
N GLU A 99 -6.95 11.64 26.12
CA GLU A 99 -7.63 12.66 26.93
C GLU A 99 -8.17 13.83 26.10
N SER A 100 -7.52 14.16 24.98
CA SER A 100 -7.91 15.24 24.06
C SER A 100 -8.00 14.78 22.60
N GLY A 101 -8.81 13.75 22.32
CA GLY A 101 -9.11 13.31 20.95
C GLY A 101 -9.03 11.79 20.77
N GLY A 102 -8.69 11.35 19.55
CA GLY A 102 -8.55 9.94 19.21
C GLY A 102 -7.36 9.68 18.30
N GLU A 103 -6.66 8.58 18.55
CA GLU A 103 -5.60 8.07 17.67
C GLU A 103 -6.10 6.83 16.94
N VAL A 104 -5.71 6.69 15.67
CA VAL A 104 -6.02 5.51 14.86
C VAL A 104 -4.77 4.98 14.17
N ARG A 105 -4.47 3.71 14.40
CA ARG A 105 -3.52 2.95 13.58
C ARG A 105 -4.29 2.35 12.41
N ALA A 106 -3.99 2.83 11.20
CA ALA A 106 -4.63 2.37 9.98
C ALA A 106 -3.64 1.59 9.11
N GLY A 107 -4.00 0.37 8.74
CA GLY A 107 -3.20 -0.41 7.81
C GLY A 107 -3.18 0.20 6.41
N ALA A 108 -2.05 0.06 5.71
CA ALA A 108 -1.82 0.71 4.41
C ALA A 108 -2.76 0.28 3.27
N ALA A 109 -3.47 -0.85 3.41
CA ALA A 109 -4.48 -1.31 2.44
C ALA A 109 -5.91 -0.80 2.75
N VAL A 110 -6.12 -0.11 3.87
CA VAL A 110 -7.42 0.52 4.18
C VAL A 110 -7.76 1.55 3.11
N ARG A 111 -8.99 1.54 2.61
CA ARG A 111 -9.51 2.59 1.71
C ARG A 111 -9.49 3.94 2.42
N PHE A 112 -8.92 4.98 1.81
CA PHE A 112 -8.68 6.24 2.51
C PHE A 112 -9.97 6.92 2.97
N GLY A 113 -11.00 7.00 2.11
CA GLY A 113 -12.33 7.47 2.53
C GLY A 113 -13.02 6.61 3.60
N ARG A 114 -12.69 5.32 3.73
CA ARG A 114 -13.20 4.47 4.84
C ARG A 114 -12.62 4.91 6.18
N LEU A 115 -11.34 5.28 6.21
CA LEU A 115 -10.71 5.82 7.41
C LEU A 115 -11.38 7.14 7.83
N ALA A 116 -11.59 8.07 6.90
CA ALA A 116 -12.28 9.34 7.16
C ALA A 116 -13.67 9.13 7.78
N ARG A 117 -14.51 8.29 7.16
CA ARG A 117 -15.85 7.98 7.69
C ARG A 117 -15.81 7.31 9.05
N ALA A 118 -14.82 6.45 9.31
CA ALA A 118 -14.66 5.79 10.60
C ALA A 118 -14.24 6.76 11.72
N ALA A 119 -13.46 7.79 11.39
CA ALA A 119 -13.10 8.89 12.29
C ALA A 119 -14.32 9.75 12.64
N VAL A 120 -15.08 10.17 11.62
CA VAL A 120 -16.32 10.95 11.79
C VAL A 120 -17.32 10.20 12.68
N ALA A 121 -17.51 8.89 12.48
CA ALA A 121 -18.42 8.07 13.29
C ALA A 121 -18.01 7.98 14.77
N ARG A 122 -16.78 8.38 15.12
CA ARG A 122 -16.25 8.41 16.48
C ARG A 122 -16.10 9.83 17.03
N GLY A 123 -16.52 10.85 16.27
CA GLY A 123 -16.32 12.25 16.66
C GLY A 123 -14.85 12.69 16.64
N VAL A 124 -13.99 12.00 15.89
CA VAL A 124 -12.58 12.37 15.72
C VAL A 124 -12.44 13.25 14.47
N SER A 125 -11.98 14.48 14.67
CA SER A 125 -11.70 15.47 13.62
C SER A 125 -10.28 15.33 13.06
N GLY A 126 -10.00 15.91 11.90
CA GLY A 126 -8.67 16.00 11.28
C GLY A 126 -8.49 15.16 10.02
N LEU A 127 -9.52 14.45 9.56
CA LEU A 127 -9.51 13.60 8.36
C LEU A 127 -10.70 13.85 7.43
N GLU A 128 -11.46 14.92 7.65
CA GLU A 128 -12.66 15.28 6.89
C GLU A 128 -12.34 15.47 5.40
N TYR A 129 -11.17 16.05 5.11
CA TYR A 129 -10.68 16.27 3.74
C TYR A 129 -10.54 14.98 2.93
N ALA A 130 -10.37 13.83 3.60
CA ALA A 130 -10.04 12.56 2.97
C ALA A 130 -11.26 11.76 2.48
N GLU A 131 -12.49 12.17 2.81
CA GLU A 131 -13.73 11.41 2.48
C GLU A 131 -13.84 11.10 0.98
N GLY A 132 -13.56 12.11 0.14
CA GLY A 132 -13.66 12.03 -1.31
C GLY A 132 -12.40 11.55 -2.03
N ILE A 133 -11.29 11.32 -1.33
CA ILE A 133 -10.01 10.97 -1.96
C ILE A 133 -9.97 9.46 -2.23
N PRO A 134 -9.96 9.01 -3.50
CA PRO A 134 -9.90 7.60 -3.82
C PRO A 134 -8.49 7.05 -3.60
N GLY A 135 -8.40 5.80 -3.13
CA GLY A 135 -7.12 5.12 -2.95
C GLY A 135 -7.08 4.34 -1.65
N THR A 136 -5.86 4.07 -1.19
CA THR A 136 -5.59 3.43 0.10
C THR A 136 -4.76 4.36 0.98
N VAL A 137 -4.74 4.11 2.29
CA VAL A 137 -3.94 4.87 3.27
C VAL A 137 -2.46 4.90 2.86
N GLY A 138 -1.88 3.77 2.43
CA GLY A 138 -0.48 3.74 2.00
C GLY A 138 -0.22 4.57 0.73
N GLY A 139 -1.16 4.60 -0.21
CA GLY A 139 -1.06 5.46 -1.39
C GLY A 139 -1.24 6.94 -1.04
N ALA A 140 -2.15 7.26 -0.12
CA ALA A 140 -2.35 8.61 0.39
C ALA A 140 -1.11 9.13 1.11
N LEU A 141 -0.48 8.27 1.93
CA LEU A 141 0.80 8.56 2.58
C LEU A 141 1.89 8.85 1.55
N PHE A 142 2.07 7.98 0.54
CA PHE A 142 3.09 8.19 -0.49
C PHE A 142 2.92 9.52 -1.25
N MET A 143 1.68 9.97 -1.43
CA MET A 143 1.35 11.16 -2.22
C MET A 143 1.19 12.45 -1.38
N ASN A 144 1.33 12.39 -0.06
CA ASN A 144 0.82 13.43 0.85
C ASN A 144 -0.59 13.90 0.46
N ALA A 145 -1.51 12.95 0.27
CA ALA A 145 -2.79 13.27 -0.35
C ALA A 145 -3.57 14.32 0.45
N GLY A 146 -4.09 15.33 -0.24
CA GLY A 146 -4.80 16.44 0.37
C GLY A 146 -5.93 16.98 -0.50
N ALA A 147 -6.90 17.60 0.15
CA ALA A 147 -8.03 18.29 -0.47
C ALA A 147 -8.59 19.32 0.53
N TYR A 148 -9.31 20.34 0.05
CA TYR A 148 -10.02 21.29 0.91
C TYR A 148 -9.17 21.93 2.03
N GLY A 149 -7.86 22.10 1.79
CA GLY A 149 -6.91 22.68 2.75
C GLY A 149 -6.35 21.72 3.81
N GLY A 150 -6.76 20.44 3.81
CA GLY A 150 -6.18 19.40 4.65
C GLY A 150 -5.29 18.44 3.85
N GLU A 151 -4.34 17.80 4.53
CA GLU A 151 -3.36 16.86 3.95
C GLU A 151 -2.92 15.79 4.94
N VAL A 152 -2.34 14.69 4.44
CA VAL A 152 -1.88 13.56 5.29
C VAL A 152 -0.80 14.01 6.28
N ALA A 153 0.11 14.88 5.87
CA ALA A 153 1.18 15.41 6.71
C ALA A 153 0.66 16.01 8.03
N ALA A 154 -0.50 16.67 8.00
CA ALA A 154 -1.11 17.30 9.18
C ALA A 154 -1.71 16.31 10.18
N ALA A 155 -1.94 15.04 9.78
CA ALA A 155 -2.64 14.05 10.59
C ALA A 155 -1.77 12.84 10.99
N VAL A 156 -0.59 12.67 10.40
CA VAL A 156 0.26 11.49 10.63
C VAL A 156 1.23 11.71 11.79
N ALA A 157 1.12 10.87 12.83
CA ALA A 157 2.05 10.90 13.96
C ALA A 157 3.29 10.03 13.72
N SER A 158 3.12 8.86 13.11
CA SER A 158 4.21 7.93 12.77
C SER A 158 3.77 6.91 11.72
N VAL A 159 4.75 6.24 11.12
CA VAL A 159 4.57 5.23 10.08
C VAL A 159 5.46 4.04 10.39
N GLU A 160 4.89 2.84 10.30
CA GLU A 160 5.66 1.60 10.23
C GLU A 160 5.72 1.11 8.79
N GLY A 161 6.91 0.70 8.37
CA GLY A 161 7.18 0.24 7.02
C GLY A 161 8.06 -1.00 7.00
N VAL A 162 8.29 -1.50 5.79
CA VAL A 162 9.26 -2.58 5.53
C VAL A 162 10.29 -2.05 4.53
N THR A 163 11.58 -2.17 4.87
CA THR A 163 12.68 -1.77 3.99
C THR A 163 12.77 -2.68 2.77
N ALA A 164 13.54 -2.28 1.75
CA ALA A 164 13.88 -3.16 0.64
C ALA A 164 14.63 -4.44 1.08
N GLY A 165 15.34 -4.39 2.21
CA GLY A 165 15.96 -5.57 2.86
C GLY A 165 14.96 -6.46 3.60
N GLY A 166 13.69 -6.06 3.67
CA GLY A 166 12.63 -6.79 4.33
C GLY A 166 12.60 -6.63 5.85
N ASP A 167 13.26 -5.61 6.38
CA ASP A 167 13.31 -5.29 7.81
C ASP A 167 12.18 -4.31 8.17
N ILE A 168 11.67 -4.43 9.39
CA ILE A 168 10.67 -3.47 9.90
C ILE A 168 11.37 -2.17 10.29
N LEU A 169 10.78 -1.05 9.92
CA LEU A 169 11.23 0.28 10.32
C LEU A 169 10.04 1.08 10.86
N SER A 170 10.31 2.01 11.76
CA SER A 170 9.35 3.01 12.24
C SER A 170 9.93 4.40 12.01
N LEU A 171 9.11 5.31 11.49
CA LEU A 171 9.45 6.71 11.28
C LEU A 171 8.41 7.56 11.99
N ASP A 172 8.86 8.58 12.71
CA ASP A 172 7.97 9.62 13.21
C ASP A 172 7.52 10.52 12.05
N GLY A 173 6.38 11.20 12.21
CA GLY A 173 5.78 12.05 11.18
C GLY A 173 6.76 13.09 10.63
N ASP A 174 7.53 13.73 11.52
CA ASP A 174 8.54 14.74 11.16
C ASP A 174 9.66 14.17 10.27
N ALA A 175 9.98 12.88 10.42
CA ALA A 175 11.01 12.21 9.63
C ALA A 175 10.56 11.85 8.20
N LEU A 176 9.26 11.94 7.90
CA LEU A 176 8.71 11.65 6.57
C LEU A 176 9.02 12.74 5.55
N ALA A 177 9.34 13.96 6.01
CA ALA A 177 9.78 15.08 5.18
C ALA A 177 8.92 15.29 3.92
N PHE A 178 7.59 15.34 4.10
CA PHE A 178 6.64 15.65 3.03
C PHE A 178 7.05 16.94 2.30
N ARG A 179 6.92 16.95 0.98
CA ARG A 179 7.27 18.08 0.10
C ARG A 179 6.08 18.51 -0.74
#